data_AF-A0A821M145-F1
#
_entry.id   AF-A0A821M145-F1
#
_cell.length_a   1.000
_cell.length_b   1.000
_cell.length_c   1.000
_cell.angle_alpha   90.00
_cell.angle_beta   90.00
_cell.angle_gamma   90.00
#
_symmetry.space_group_name_H-M   'P 1'
#
loop_
_entity.id
_entity.type
_entity.pdbx_description
1 polymer ?
#
loop_
_entity_poly.entity_id
_entity_poly.type
_entity_poly.pdbx_seq_one_letter_code
_entity_poly.pdbx_strand_id
1 'polypeptide(L)' 'QAVPQLKFTIVEARNRVGGRVFTDRTTFGTDKPIDLGAQWIHHYRPEHPLHKYNELCTDIHTKNYFSSRSSGTQFCDVDG' A
#
# COMPACT_ATOMS: atom_id res chain seq x y z
N GLN A 1 -16.31 19.58 19.41
CA GLN A 1 -17.54 19.43 18.60
C GLN A 1 -17.66 17.97 18.21
N ALA A 2 -18.78 17.30 18.48
CA ALA A 2 -18.94 15.88 18.14
C ALA A 2 -19.00 15.72 16.62
N VAL A 3 -18.24 14.77 16.08
CA VAL A 3 -18.29 14.45 14.65
C VAL A 3 -19.63 13.74 14.37
N PRO A 4 -20.45 14.22 13.42
CA PRO A 4 -21.73 13.59 13.13
C PRO A 4 -21.52 12.15 12.66
N GLN A 5 -22.32 11.22 13.20
CA GLN A 5 -22.37 9.83 12.74
C GLN A 5 -23.04 9.79 11.36
N LEU A 6 -22.25 9.52 10.33
CA LEU A 6 -22.71 9.42 8.95
C LEU A 6 -22.92 7.96 8.56
N LYS A 7 -24.06 7.66 7.92
CA LYS A 7 -24.38 6.33 7.39
C LYS A 7 -24.05 6.27 5.91
N PHE A 8 -23.35 5.21 5.50
CA PHE A 8 -22.96 5.01 4.10
C PHE A 8 -23.19 3.57 3.65
N THR A 9 -23.42 3.41 2.35
CA THR A 9 -23.44 2.12 1.65
C THR A 9 -22.49 2.23 0.46
N ILE A 10 -21.54 1.29 0.36
CA ILE A 10 -20.58 1.21 -0.73
C ILE A 10 -21.00 0.07 -1.66
N VAL A 11 -21.14 0.35 -2.95
CA VAL A 11 -21.46 -0.65 -3.98
C VAL A 11 -20.23 -0.85 -4.85
N GLU A 12 -19.68 -2.06 -4.84
CA GLU A 12 -18.51 -2.48 -5.61
C GLU A 12 -18.95 -3.56 -6.61
N ALA A 13 -18.55 -3.41 -7.87
CA ALA A 13 -18.95 -4.33 -8.93
C ALA A 13 -18.17 -5.66 -8.87
N ARG A 14 -16.94 -5.62 -8.36
CA ARG A 14 -16.10 -6.81 -8.20
C ARG A 14 -16.39 -7.52 -6.88
N ASN A 15 -15.91 -8.76 -6.78
CA ASN A 15 -15.92 -9.53 -5.53
C ASN A 15 -14.78 -9.13 -4.56
N ARG A 16 -14.18 -7.95 -4.72
CA ARG A 16 -13.09 -7.44 -3.89
C ARG A 16 -13.04 -5.92 -3.90
N VAL A 17 -12.51 -5.34 -2.83
CA VAL A 17 -12.22 -3.89 -2.75
C VAL A 17 -10.95 -3.51 -3.52
N GLY A 18 -10.66 -2.20 -3.57
CA GLY A 18 -9.38 -1.65 -4.06
C GLY A 18 -9.38 -1.20 -5.52
N GLY A 19 -10.37 -1.59 -6.33
CA GLY A 19 -10.46 -1.19 -7.73
C GLY A 19 -9.22 -1.59 -8.54
N ARG A 20 -8.49 -0.58 -9.06
CA ARG A 20 -7.23 -0.76 -9.81
C ARG A 20 -6.01 -1.06 -8.93
N VAL A 21 -6.15 -1.03 -7.61
CA VAL A 21 -5.14 -1.56 -6.70
C VAL A 21 -5.47 -3.04 -6.49
N PHE A 22 -4.59 -3.93 -6.94
CA PHE A 22 -4.82 -5.38 -6.88
C PHE A 22 -3.53 -6.15 -6.63
N THR A 23 -3.51 -6.87 -5.52
CA THR A 23 -2.46 -7.82 -5.18
C THR A 23 -2.98 -9.23 -5.44
N ASP A 24 -2.40 -9.92 -6.43
CA ASP A 24 -2.60 -11.34 -6.64
C ASP A 24 -1.69 -12.14 -5.70
N ARG A 25 -2.29 -13.07 -4.94
CA ARG A 25 -1.61 -13.94 -3.97
C ARG A 25 -1.69 -15.42 -4.37
N THR A 26 -2.18 -15.71 -5.57
CA THR A 26 -2.57 -17.06 -5.98
C THR A 26 -1.65 -17.62 -7.07
N THR A 27 -1.28 -16.81 -8.07
CA THR A 27 -0.50 -17.28 -9.22
C THR A 27 0.85 -17.88 -8.84
N PHE A 28 1.53 -17.33 -7.83
CA PHE A 28 2.87 -17.78 -7.40
C PHE A 28 2.93 -18.33 -5.97
N GLY A 29 1.77 -18.58 -5.36
CA GLY A 29 1.67 -18.96 -3.95
C GLY A 29 1.50 -17.76 -3.01
N THR A 30 0.99 -18.03 -1.80
CA THR A 30 0.63 -17.01 -0.82
C THR A 30 1.82 -16.25 -0.26
N ASP A 31 3.01 -16.85 -0.34
CA ASP A 31 4.30 -16.29 0.07
C ASP A 31 4.88 -15.30 -0.95
N LYS A 32 4.33 -15.27 -2.18
CA LYS A 32 4.82 -14.44 -3.29
C LYS A 32 3.71 -13.59 -3.89
N PRO A 33 3.19 -12.60 -3.14
CA PRO A 33 2.21 -11.66 -3.67
C PRO A 33 2.81 -10.83 -4.82
N ILE A 34 2.00 -10.56 -5.85
CA ILE A 34 2.35 -9.65 -6.96
C ILE A 34 1.27 -8.57 -7.09
N ASP A 35 1.68 -7.32 -7.29
CA ASP A 35 0.74 -6.23 -7.56
C ASP A 35 0.52 -6.09 -9.07
N LEU A 36 -0.70 -6.40 -9.52
CA LEU A 36 -1.14 -6.24 -10.91
C LEU A 36 -1.78 -4.87 -11.15
N GLY A 37 -1.61 -3.95 -10.20
CA GLY A 37 -2.26 -2.65 -10.13
C GLY A 37 -1.29 -1.53 -9.78
N ALA A 38 -1.64 -0.71 -8.79
CA ALA A 38 -0.79 0.37 -8.28
C ALA A 38 0.41 -0.17 -7.48
N GLN A 39 1.39 -0.74 -8.19
CA GLN A 39 2.61 -1.33 -7.62
C GLN A 39 3.69 -0.28 -7.24
N TRP A 40 3.48 0.99 -7.62
CA TRP A 40 4.49 2.06 -7.54
C TRP A 40 4.03 3.18 -6.60
N ILE A 41 4.91 3.58 -5.68
CA ILE A 41 4.81 4.85 -4.94
C ILE A 41 5.92 5.75 -5.45
N HIS A 42 5.56 6.81 -6.16
CA HIS A 42 6.54 7.73 -6.73
C HIS A 42 7.06 8.72 -5.69
N HIS A 43 8.39 8.74 -5.52
CA HIS A 43 9.15 9.72 -4.75
C HIS A 43 8.79 9.86 -3.26
N TYR A 44 9.80 10.04 -2.41
CA TYR A 44 9.58 10.36 -1.01
C TYR A 44 9.21 11.82 -0.85
N ARG A 45 8.04 12.08 -0.24
CA ARG A 45 7.62 13.41 0.22
C ARG A 45 6.95 13.26 1.59
N PRO A 46 7.41 13.96 2.63
CA PRO A 46 6.77 13.86 3.96
C PRO A 46 5.33 14.37 3.96
N GLU A 47 4.94 15.20 2.98
CA GLU A 47 3.57 15.67 2.80
C GLU A 47 2.67 14.62 2.13
N HIS A 48 3.23 13.56 1.54
CA HIS A 48 2.46 12.54 0.85
C HIS A 48 1.54 11.82 1.85
N PRO A 49 0.23 11.73 1.63
CA PRO A 49 -0.68 11.12 2.60
C PRO A 49 -0.30 9.69 3.00
N LEU A 50 0.21 8.89 2.04
CA LEU A 50 0.67 7.52 2.32
C LEU A 50 1.90 7.46 3.24
N HIS A 51 2.70 8.53 3.35
CA HIS A 51 3.83 8.57 4.27
C HIS A 51 3.37 8.37 5.73
N LYS A 52 2.23 8.98 6.10
CA LYS A 52 1.64 8.83 7.44
C LYS A 52 1.20 7.40 7.75
N TYR A 53 0.95 6.59 6.72
CA TYR A 53 0.52 5.21 6.87
C TYR A 53 1.70 4.22 7.00
N ASN A 54 2.94 4.69 6.86
CA ASN A 54 4.13 3.85 7.08
C ASN A 54 4.15 3.24 8.51
N GLU A 55 3.75 4.02 9.51
CA GLU A 55 3.68 3.57 10.91
C GLU A 55 2.57 2.55 11.17
N LEU A 56 1.57 2.49 10.27
CA LEU A 56 0.42 1.59 10.37
C LEU A 56 0.63 0.26 9.63
N CYS A 57 1.71 0.13 8.85
CA CYS A 57 1.97 -1.08 8.09
C CYS A 57 2.51 -2.20 9.01
N THR A 58 1.61 -3.06 9.48
CA THR A 58 1.93 -4.23 10.31
C THR A 58 2.31 -5.46 9.49
N ASP A 59 2.24 -5.39 8.15
CA ASP A 59 2.51 -6.53 7.29
C ASP A 59 4.01 -6.81 7.21
N ILE A 60 4.43 -7.88 7.89
CA ILE A 60 5.79 -8.41 7.95
C ILE A 60 6.38 -8.71 6.56
N HIS A 61 5.56 -8.99 5.54
CA HIS A 61 6.07 -9.26 4.19
C HIS A 61 6.48 -7.98 3.47
N THR A 62 5.75 -6.87 3.69
CA THR A 62 6.14 -5.56 3.15
C THR A 62 7.34 -4.96 3.89
N LYS A 63 7.51 -5.23 5.19
CA LYS A 63 8.65 -4.77 6.01
C LYS A 63 10.03 -5.18 5.48
N ASN A 64 10.11 -6.29 4.74
CA ASN A 64 11.39 -6.79 4.21
C ASN A 64 11.72 -6.29 2.80
N TYR A 65 10.80 -5.59 2.12
CA TYR A 65 11.04 -4.99 0.81
C TYR A 65 11.50 -3.52 0.89
N PHE A 66 11.65 -2.99 2.11
CA PHE A 66 12.28 -1.68 2.33
C PHE A 66 13.79 -1.82 2.13
N SER A 67 14.28 -1.55 0.92
CA SER A 67 15.71 -1.34 0.72
C SER A 67 16.08 0.03 1.30
N SER A 68 17.05 0.04 2.22
CA SER A 68 17.69 1.29 2.62
C SER A 68 18.61 1.74 1.48
N ARG A 69 18.34 2.91 0.88
CA ARG A 69 19.42 3.60 0.16
C ARG A 69 20.48 4.04 1.17
N SER A 70 21.71 4.20 0.71
CA SER A 70 22.91 4.54 1.51
C SER A 70 22.79 5.79 2.40
N SER A 71 21.71 6.58 2.26
CA SER A 71 21.39 7.74 3.10
C SER A 71 20.57 7.42 4.37
N GLY A 72 20.27 6.16 4.68
CA GLY A 72 19.60 5.76 5.93
C GLY A 72 18.08 6.01 5.97
N THR A 73 17.49 6.58 4.92
CA THR A 73 16.03 6.66 4.75
C THR A 73 15.50 5.38 4.08
N GLN A 74 14.68 4.62 4.80
CA GLN A 74 13.91 3.51 4.24
C GLN A 74 12.84 4.09 3.31
N PHE A 75 12.99 3.89 2.00
CA PHE A 75 12.00 4.37 1.05
C PHE A 75 11.91 3.43 -0.17
N CYS A 76 10.69 3.13 -0.58
CA CYS A 76 10.39 2.36 -1.79
C CYS A 76 10.48 3.28 -3.01
N ASP A 77 11.71 3.55 -3.45
CA ASP A 77 11.97 4.06 -4.79
C ASP A 77 12.48 2.89 -5.62
N VAL A 78 11.65 2.34 -6.50
CA VAL A 78 12.12 1.38 -7.52
C VAL A 78 12.22 2.10 -8.87
N ASP A 79 12.18 3.45 -8.89
CA ASP A 79 12.45 4.17 -10.13
C ASP A 79 13.92 3.85 -10.45
N GLY A 80 14.13 3.14 -11.57
CA GLY A 80 15.38 2.44 -11.93
C GLY A 80 16.68 3.20 -11.70
#